data_AF-A0A4S3TNK7-F1
#
_entry.id   AF-A0A4S3TNK7-F1
#
_cell.length_a   1.000
_cell.length_b   1.000
_cell.length_c   1.000
_cell.angle_alpha   90.00
_cell.angle_beta   90.00
_cell.angle_gamma   90.00
#
_symmetry.space_group_name_H-M   'P 1'
#
loop_
_entity.id
_entity.type
_entity.pdbx_description
1 polymer ?
#
loop_
_entity_poly.entity_id
_entity_poly.type
_entity_poly.pdbx_seq_one_letter_code
_entity_poly.pdbx_strand_id
1 'polypeptide(L)' 'MNQSGFVKLAVIGFGFVIASFFVRGFGQLVIGRPTAELFQAPILLVGFGILVCLFVRATLDAVGIWEVERTDA' A
#
# COMPACT_ATOMS: atom_id res chain seq x y z
N MET A 1 -11.12 7.64 11.20
CA MET A 1 -10.18 8.21 10.20
C MET A 1 -11.05 8.79 9.14
N ASN A 2 -10.90 10.08 8.85
CA ASN A 2 -11.78 10.73 7.88
C ASN A 2 -11.54 10.09 6.52
N GLN A 3 -12.59 9.97 5.70
CA GLN A 3 -12.54 9.38 4.37
C GLN A 3 -11.34 9.86 3.52
N SER A 4 -11.02 11.16 3.59
CA SER A 4 -9.84 11.76 2.91
C SER A 4 -8.50 11.13 3.35
N GLY A 5 -8.34 10.86 4.65
CA GLY A 5 -7.16 10.18 5.19
C GLY A 5 -7.06 8.72 4.70
N PHE A 6 -8.19 8.01 4.64
CA PHE A 6 -8.25 6.65 4.10
C PHE A 6 -7.81 6.60 2.64
N VAL A 7 -8.40 7.46 1.80
CA VAL A 7 -8.08 7.52 0.37
C VAL A 7 -6.61 7.89 0.16
N LYS A 8 -6.08 8.85 0.91
CA LYS A 8 -4.66 9.24 0.81
C LYS A 8 -3.72 8.09 1.14
N LEU A 9 -3.98 7.36 2.24
CA LEU A 9 -3.21 6.17 2.60
C LEU A 9 -3.34 5.06 1.56
N ALA A 10 -4.53 4.86 0.97
CA ALA A 10 -4.75 3.88 -0.09
C ALA A 10 -3.90 4.21 -1.33
N VAL A 11 -3.92 5.47 -1.77
CA VAL A 11 -3.08 5.95 -2.88
C VAL A 11 -1.59 5.74 -2.57
N ILE A 12 -1.14 6.04 -1.35
CA ILE A 12 0.26 5.82 -0.93
C ILE A 12 0.61 4.33 -0.96
N GLY A 13 -0.24 3.47 -0.38
CA GLY A 13 -0.03 2.02 -0.34
C GLY A 13 0.05 1.40 -1.73
N PHE A 14 -0.91 1.73 -2.61
CA PHE A 14 -0.88 1.31 -4.02
C PHE A 14 0.34 1.87 -4.76
N GLY A 15 0.70 3.14 -4.53
CA GLY A 15 1.89 3.75 -5.09
C GLY A 15 3.17 3.01 -4.72
N PHE A 16 3.32 2.60 -3.45
CA PHE A 16 4.45 1.79 -3.00
C PHE A 16 4.50 0.42 -3.68
N VAL A 17 3.35 -0.27 -3.78
CA VAL A 17 3.29 -1.58 -4.47
C VAL A 17 3.68 -1.43 -5.93
N ILE A 18 3.12 -0.45 -6.65
CA ILE A 18 3.46 -0.18 -8.05
C ILE A 18 4.95 0.14 -8.17
N ALA A 19 5.48 1.04 -7.35
CA ALA A 19 6.90 1.38 -7.34
C ALA A 19 7.80 0.16 -7.12
N SER A 20 7.39 -0.79 -6.27
CA SER A 20 8.13 -2.03 -6.08
C SER A 20 8.24 -2.86 -7.37
N PHE A 21 7.19 -2.92 -8.20
CA PHE A 21 7.24 -3.58 -9.50
C PHE A 21 8.22 -2.89 -10.45
N PHE A 22 8.28 -1.56 -10.44
CA PHE A 22 9.28 -0.81 -11.20
C PHE A 22 10.71 -1.09 -10.71
N VAL A 23 10.93 -1.07 -9.39
CA VAL A 23 12.26 -1.36 -8.81
C VAL A 23 12.71 -2.77 -9.16
N ARG A 24 11.84 -3.78 -9.12
CA ARG A 24 12.17 -5.12 -9.58
C ARG A 24 12.42 -5.16 -11.08
N GLY A 25 11.47 -4.64 -11.85
CA GLY A 25 11.40 -4.76 -13.31
C GLY A 25 12.53 -4.02 -14.03
N PHE A 26 12.88 -2.82 -13.57
CA PHE A 26 14.01 -2.04 -14.09
C PHE A 26 15.31 -2.40 -13.36
N GLY A 27 15.26 -2.67 -12.05
CA GLY A 27 16.44 -3.04 -11.28
C GLY A 27 17.10 -4.32 -11.79
N GLN A 28 16.32 -5.32 -12.24
CA GLN A 28 16.89 -6.52 -12.84
C GLN A 28 17.69 -6.25 -14.12
N LEU A 29 17.35 -5.18 -14.85
CA LEU A 29 18.03 -4.78 -16.10
C LEU A 29 19.28 -3.96 -15.83
N VAL A 30 19.26 -3.11 -14.80
CA VAL A 30 20.35 -2.17 -14.51
C VAL A 30 21.41 -2.75 -13.55
N ILE A 31 20.97 -3.43 -12.49
CA ILE A 31 21.81 -3.77 -11.33
C ILE A 31 21.84 -5.28 -11.03
N GLY A 32 21.17 -6.09 -11.85
CA GLY A 32 21.06 -7.54 -11.69
C GLY A 32 19.95 -7.97 -10.71
N ARG A 33 19.46 -9.20 -10.89
CA ARG A 33 18.31 -9.76 -10.16
C ARG A 33 18.45 -9.78 -8.63
N PRO A 34 19.59 -10.21 -8.04
CA PRO A 34 19.69 -10.34 -6.58
C PRO A 34 19.56 -8.99 -5.87
N THR A 35 20.21 -7.97 -6.44
CA THR A 35 20.20 -6.60 -5.93
C THR A 35 18.82 -5.98 -6.09
N ALA A 36 18.18 -6.17 -7.23
CA ALA A 36 16.83 -5.66 -7.50
C ALA A 36 15.79 -6.26 -6.54
N GLU A 37 15.88 -7.55 -6.24
CA GLU A 37 14.96 -8.22 -5.30
C GLU A 37 15.17 -7.75 -3.85
N LEU A 38 16.42 -7.53 -3.44
CA LEU A 38 16.72 -7.02 -2.10
C LEU A 38 16.14 -5.62 -1.86
N PHE A 39 16.18 -4.74 -2.87
CA PHE A 39 15.58 -3.40 -2.79
C PHE A 39 14.06 -3.40 -2.96
N GLN A 40 13.52 -4.29 -3.79
CA GLN A 40 12.09 -4.43 -4.00
C GLN A 40 11.39 -4.92 -2.72
N ALA A 41 11.95 -5.93 -2.04
CA ALA A 41 11.31 -6.60 -0.91
C ALA A 41 10.80 -5.63 0.19
N PRO A 42 11.60 -4.67 0.71
CA PRO A 42 11.11 -3.73 1.71
C PRO A 42 10.04 -2.78 1.18
N ILE A 43 10.14 -2.34 -0.08
CA ILE A 43 9.16 -1.44 -0.71
C ILE A 43 7.80 -2.15 -0.84
N LEU A 44 7.82 -3.40 -1.30
CA LEU A 44 6.62 -4.23 -1.42
C LEU A 44 6.03 -4.54 -0.05
N LEU A 45 6.86 -4.83 0.96
CA LEU A 45 6.40 -5.13 2.31
C LEU A 45 5.72 -3.91 2.96
N VAL A 46 6.27 -2.71 2.80
CA VAL A 46 5.66 -1.47 3.30
C VAL A 46 4.35 -1.19 2.57
N GLY A 47 4.34 -1.22 1.24
CA GLY A 47 3.13 -0.98 0.44
C GLY A 47 2.02 -1.98 0.76
N PHE A 48 2.36 -3.27 0.80
CA PHE A 48 1.43 -4.33 1.13
C PHE A 48 0.92 -4.22 2.57
N GLY A 49 1.78 -3.91 3.54
CA GLY A 49 1.39 -3.70 4.93
C GLY A 49 0.37 -2.56 5.09
N ILE A 50 0.57 -1.45 4.36
CA ILE A 50 -0.40 -0.34 4.33
C ILE A 50 -1.73 -0.83 3.76
N LEU A 51 -1.72 -1.57 2.65
CA LEU A 51 -2.95 -2.11 2.04
C LEU A 51 -3.68 -3.09 2.98
N VAL A 52 -2.97 -3.97 3.67
CA VAL A 52 -3.56 -4.90 4.66
C VAL A 52 -4.19 -4.13 5.82
N CYS A 53 -3.50 -3.11 6.35
CA CYS A 53 -4.05 -2.27 7.41
C CYS A 53 -5.34 -1.57 6.99
N LEU A 54 -5.37 -1.03 5.77
CA LEU A 54 -6.56 -0.41 5.20
C LEU A 54 -7.67 -1.41 4.93
N PHE A 55 -7.34 -2.61 4.46
CA PHE A 55 -8.31 -3.68 4.23
C PHE A 55 -8.97 -4.14 5.54
N VAL A 56 -8.18 -4.33 6.59
CA VAL A 56 -8.71 -4.66 7.93
C VAL A 56 -9.60 -3.54 8.43
N ARG A 57 -9.18 -2.28 8.30
CA ARG A 57 -10.02 -1.13 8.69
C ARG A 57 -11.31 -1.02 7.89
N ALA A 58 -11.25 -1.20 6.57
CA ALA A 58 -12.44 -1.18 5.72
C ALA A 58 -13.37 -2.36 6.04
N THR A 59 -12.83 -3.52 6.42
CA THR A 59 -13.63 -4.66 6.87
C THR A 59 -14.28 -4.37 8.21
N LEU A 60 -13.56 -3.77 9.17
CA LEU A 60 -14.12 -3.37 10.46
C LEU A 60 -15.22 -2.31 10.32
N ASP A 61 -15.09 -1.40 9.35
CA ASP A 61 -16.11 -0.42 8.97
C ASP A 61 -17.33 -1.09 8.34
N ALA A 62 -17.12 -1.99 7.37
CA ALA A 62 -18.19 -2.73 6.71
C ALA A 62 -18.98 -3.65 7.67
N VAL A 63 -18.33 -4.17 8.72
CA VAL A 63 -18.94 -5.01 9.76
C VAL A 63 -19.52 -4.13 10.89
N GLY A 64 -19.35 -2.80 10.85
CA GLY A 64 -19.91 -1.87 11.82
C GLY A 64 -19.23 -1.88 13.19
N ILE A 65 -18.02 -2.45 13.27
CA ILE A 65 -17.23 -2.51 14.52
C ILE A 65 -16.44 -1.21 14.72
N TRP A 66 -15.99 -0.57 13.64
CA TRP A 66 -15.26 0.70 13.70
C TRP A 66 -15.60 1.58 12.49
N GLU A 67 -16.43 2.60 12.71
CA GLU A 67 -16.81 3.53 11.64
C GLU A 67 -15.62 4.38 11.14
N VAL A 68 -15.44 4.37 9.83
CA VAL A 68 -14.64 5.34 9.09
C VAL A 68 -15.53 6.54 8.86
N GLU A 69 -15.31 7.60 9.66
CA GLU A 69 -16.05 8.85 9.60
C GLU A 69 -16.19 9.36 8.15
N ARG A 70 -17.42 9.22 7.62
CA ARG A 70 -17.85 9.74 6.33
C ARG A 70 -18.11 11.21 6.53
N THR A 71 -17.26 12.06 5.96
CA THR A 71 -17.59 13.47 5.83
C THR A 71 -18.64 13.55 4.74
N ASP A 72 -19.90 13.38 5.14
CA ASP A 72 -21.04 13.61 4.28
C ASP A 72 -21.00 15.08 3.83
N ALA A 73 -21.02 15.27 2.50
CA ALA A 73 -21.11 16.57 1.85
C ALA A 73 -22.58 16.98 1.70
#